data_AF-A0A932J535-F1
#
_entry.id   AF-A0A932J535-F1
#
_cell.length_a   1.000
_cell.length_b   1.000
_cell.length_c   1.000
_cell.angle_alpha   90.00
_cell.angle_beta   90.00
_cell.angle_gamma   90.00
#
_symmetry.space_group_name_H-M   'P 1'
#
loop_
_entity.id
_entity.type
_entity.pdbx_description
1 polymer ?
#
loop_
_entity_poly.entity_id
_entity_poly.type
_entity_poly.pdbx_seq_one_letter_code
_entity_poly.pdbx_strand_id
1 'polypeptide(L)'
;MDPALPPLQKIALDNWRADVLDKVKEQDLPDYMQNRVRMRRAGVWASIAYQRSRKGEGYQQAGQRAIEELAGVDKNQLPDDDVALYNEAAIHTASVRWAAELVPSLQLPPTAKTAALQLQTSVGAPGETCVSLLDLKAKDKPELLKRCSYGVVWAASASFNASNTAVALAVQPLDGWRELWLMHQTSNGWVVDVLPPAASEPDVGYAEFAGWVPATNKLLVAREARVEGRFKRSFEVLNMDSLAVEVWADRPGAVNLFAKWQTPQWKRSTLSLR
;
A
#
# COMPACT_ATOMS: atom_id res chain seq x y z
N MET A 1 5.46 21.67 -3.09
CA MET A 1 5.16 22.04 -1.69
C MET A 1 6.47 22.14 -0.95
N ASP A 2 6.57 23.02 0.05
CA ASP A 2 7.77 23.11 0.89
C ASP A 2 7.99 21.77 1.62
N PRO A 3 9.10 21.05 1.37
CA PRO A 3 9.39 19.79 2.05
C PRO A 3 9.68 19.97 3.54
N ALA A 4 9.97 21.19 4.01
CA ALA A 4 10.23 21.50 5.42
C ALA A 4 8.97 21.82 6.23
N LEU A 5 7.78 21.74 5.61
CA LEU A 5 6.52 22.08 6.27
C LEU A 5 6.26 21.13 7.47
N PRO A 6 6.07 21.65 8.70
CA PRO A 6 5.80 20.80 9.87
C PRO A 6 4.54 19.94 9.70
N PRO A 7 4.49 18.73 10.28
CA PRO A 7 3.39 17.79 10.06
C PRO A 7 1.98 18.37 10.31
N LEU A 8 1.79 19.15 11.38
CA LEU A 8 0.49 19.76 11.68
C LEU A 8 0.07 20.82 10.65
N GLN A 9 1.04 21.59 10.12
CA GLN A 9 0.78 22.57 9.08
C GLN A 9 0.47 21.88 7.74
N LYS A 10 1.17 20.77 7.44
CA LYS A 10 0.85 19.94 6.27
C LYS A 10 -0.59 19.42 6.31
N ILE A 11 -1.04 18.93 7.47
CA ILE A 11 -2.43 18.47 7.65
C ILE A 11 -3.43 19.61 7.41
N ALA A 12 -3.19 20.78 7.99
CA ALA A 12 -4.07 21.95 7.78
C ALA A 12 -4.11 22.37 6.30
N LEU A 13 -2.95 22.36 5.63
CA LEU A 13 -2.84 22.68 4.21
C LEU A 13 -3.59 21.66 3.35
N ASP A 14 -3.44 20.35 3.60
CA ASP A 14 -4.11 19.32 2.80
C ASP A 14 -5.64 19.38 2.96
N ASN A 15 -6.15 19.64 4.18
CA ASN A 15 -7.58 19.88 4.38
C ASN A 15 -8.06 21.13 3.61
N TRP A 16 -7.33 22.24 3.70
CA TRP A 16 -7.67 23.44 2.93
C TRP A 16 -7.63 23.19 1.42
N ARG A 17 -6.66 22.43 0.92
CA ARG A 17 -6.57 22.05 -0.50
C ARG A 17 -7.77 21.22 -0.92
N ALA A 18 -8.22 20.28 -0.10
CA ALA A 18 -9.44 19.51 -0.36
C ALA A 18 -10.66 20.44 -0.47
N ASP A 19 -10.85 21.33 0.51
CA ASP A 19 -11.98 22.28 0.52
C ASP A 19 -11.98 23.22 -0.70
N VAL A 20 -10.80 23.66 -1.16
CA VAL A 20 -10.67 24.49 -2.35
C VAL A 20 -10.96 23.70 -3.62
N LEU A 21 -10.41 22.49 -3.74
CA LEU A 21 -10.63 21.63 -4.89
C LEU A 21 -12.09 21.22 -5.01
N ASP A 22 -12.79 20.98 -3.90
CA ASP A 22 -14.22 20.60 -3.90
C ASP A 22 -15.16 21.72 -4.33
N LYS A 23 -14.72 22.99 -4.28
CA LYS A 23 -15.47 24.13 -4.81
C LYS A 23 -15.36 24.29 -6.33
N VAL A 24 -14.46 23.55 -6.98
CA VAL A 24 -14.27 23.60 -8.42
C VAL A 24 -15.43 22.88 -9.12
N LYS A 25 -16.16 23.61 -9.96
CA LYS A 25 -17.21 23.06 -10.83
C LYS A 25 -16.57 22.39 -12.05
N GLU A 26 -16.27 21.11 -11.94
CA GLU A 26 -15.53 20.36 -12.98
C GLU A 26 -16.23 20.38 -14.33
N GLN A 27 -17.56 20.26 -14.34
CA GLN A 27 -18.38 20.26 -15.56
C GLN A 27 -18.27 21.55 -16.41
N ASP A 28 -17.77 22.64 -15.82
CA ASP A 28 -17.57 23.92 -16.51
C ASP A 28 -16.14 24.01 -17.12
N LEU A 29 -15.30 22.99 -16.94
CA LEU A 29 -13.91 22.95 -17.40
C LEU A 29 -13.73 22.09 -18.65
N PRO A 30 -12.73 22.39 -19.51
CA PRO A 30 -12.28 21.46 -20.54
C PRO A 30 -11.75 20.15 -19.95
N ASP A 31 -11.85 19.04 -20.70
CA ASP A 31 -11.54 17.68 -20.22
C ASP A 31 -10.15 17.54 -19.58
N TYR A 32 -9.10 18.11 -20.20
CA TYR A 32 -7.75 18.05 -19.63
C TYR A 32 -7.64 18.79 -18.27
N MET A 33 -8.41 19.87 -18.06
CA MET A 33 -8.46 20.55 -16.77
C MET A 33 -9.27 19.77 -15.75
N GLN A 34 -10.34 19.08 -16.16
CA GLN A 34 -11.05 18.14 -15.28
C GLN A 34 -10.10 17.05 -14.77
N ASN A 35 -9.32 16.44 -15.67
CA ASN A 35 -8.31 15.46 -15.32
C ASN A 35 -7.29 16.01 -14.31
N ARG A 36 -6.78 17.24 -14.52
CA ARG A 36 -5.86 17.89 -13.57
C ARG A 36 -6.48 18.09 -12.18
N VAL A 37 -7.76 18.48 -12.11
CA VAL A 37 -8.47 18.62 -10.83
C VAL A 37 -8.62 17.25 -10.16
N ARG A 38 -9.05 16.23 -10.90
CA ARG A 38 -9.17 14.85 -10.39
C ARG A 38 -7.87 14.28 -9.85
N MET A 39 -6.78 14.40 -10.60
CA MET A 39 -5.45 13.95 -10.15
C MET A 39 -5.01 14.66 -8.86
N ARG A 40 -5.26 15.97 -8.75
CA ARG A 40 -4.97 16.73 -7.54
C ARG A 40 -5.82 16.29 -6.36
N ARG A 41 -7.12 16.05 -6.57
CA ARG A 41 -8.03 15.53 -5.53
C ARG A 41 -7.61 14.15 -5.08
N ALA A 42 -7.27 13.25 -6.02
CA ALA A 42 -6.79 11.90 -5.71
C ALA A 42 -5.56 11.92 -4.79
N GLY A 43 -4.56 12.75 -5.12
CA GLY A 43 -3.37 12.91 -4.27
C GLY A 43 -3.66 13.53 -2.90
N VAL A 44 -4.46 14.60 -2.84
CA VAL A 44 -4.81 15.27 -1.57
C VAL A 44 -5.62 14.35 -0.65
N TRP A 45 -6.63 13.67 -1.18
CA TRP A 45 -7.43 12.74 -0.39
C TRP A 45 -6.62 11.53 0.05
N ALA A 46 -5.61 11.10 -0.72
CA ALA A 46 -4.68 10.08 -0.29
C ALA A 46 -3.83 10.54 0.91
N SER A 47 -3.25 11.75 0.86
CA SER A 47 -2.52 12.34 1.98
C SER A 47 -3.41 12.46 3.23
N ILE A 48 -4.66 12.92 3.08
CA ILE A 48 -5.62 12.99 4.18
C ILE A 48 -5.90 11.61 4.77
N ALA A 49 -6.11 10.58 3.94
CA ALA A 49 -6.36 9.21 4.40
C ALA A 49 -5.19 8.67 5.25
N TYR A 50 -3.95 8.89 4.80
CA TYR A 50 -2.75 8.53 5.54
C TYR A 50 -2.68 9.26 6.90
N GLN A 51 -2.87 10.58 6.92
CA GLN A 51 -2.79 11.38 8.15
C GLN A 51 -3.88 11.01 9.16
N ARG A 52 -5.12 10.81 8.71
CA ARG A 52 -6.23 10.36 9.56
C ARG A 52 -5.96 8.97 10.13
N SER A 53 -5.40 8.06 9.31
CA SER A 53 -5.05 6.71 9.75
C SER A 53 -4.01 6.73 10.87
N ARG A 54 -2.96 7.57 10.76
CA ARG A 54 -1.96 7.76 11.81
C ARG A 54 -2.53 8.24 13.14
N LYS A 55 -3.63 8.99 13.11
CA LYS A 55 -4.30 9.51 14.30
C LYS A 55 -5.40 8.59 14.84
N GLY A 56 -5.70 7.49 14.15
CA GLY A 56 -6.86 6.65 14.47
C GLY A 56 -8.20 7.34 14.22
N GLU A 57 -8.24 8.38 13.38
CA GLU A 57 -9.45 9.07 12.94
C GLU A 57 -10.14 8.30 11.80
N GLY A 58 -11.37 8.68 11.42
CA GLY A 58 -12.07 8.06 10.28
C GLY A 58 -11.35 8.30 8.94
N TYR A 59 -10.60 7.32 8.46
CA TYR A 59 -9.77 7.41 7.24
C TYR A 59 -10.40 6.74 6.01
N GLN A 60 -11.41 5.88 6.19
CA GLN A 60 -11.93 5.05 5.10
C GLN A 60 -12.54 5.88 3.97
N GLN A 61 -13.34 6.90 4.32
CA GLN A 61 -13.97 7.78 3.34
C GLN A 61 -12.93 8.55 2.52
N ALA A 62 -11.84 9.01 3.14
CA ALA A 62 -10.77 9.70 2.44
C ALA A 62 -10.02 8.77 1.47
N GLY A 63 -9.75 7.53 1.89
CA GLY A 63 -9.15 6.51 1.03
C GLY A 63 -10.03 6.17 -0.17
N GLN A 64 -11.33 5.96 0.07
CA GLN A 64 -12.30 5.70 -0.99
C GLN A 64 -12.39 6.86 -1.98
N ARG A 65 -12.45 8.10 -1.47
CA ARG A 65 -12.48 9.30 -2.30
C ARG A 65 -11.24 9.42 -3.18
N ALA A 66 -10.06 9.11 -2.65
CA ALA A 66 -8.83 9.12 -3.43
C ALA A 66 -8.88 8.14 -4.62
N ILE A 67 -9.42 6.93 -4.41
CA ILE A 67 -9.58 5.91 -5.45
C ILE A 67 -10.61 6.34 -6.51
N GLU A 68 -11.73 6.92 -6.09
CA GLU A 68 -12.78 7.40 -6.98
C GLU A 68 -12.29 8.54 -7.88
N GLU A 69 -11.59 9.53 -7.32
CA GLU A 69 -11.05 10.65 -8.07
C GLU A 69 -10.02 10.19 -9.10
N LEU A 70 -9.12 9.26 -8.73
CA LEU A 70 -8.16 8.70 -9.68
C LEU A 70 -8.86 7.88 -10.78
N ALA A 71 -9.90 7.12 -10.43
CA ALA A 71 -10.66 6.32 -11.39
C ALA A 71 -11.46 7.17 -12.38
N GLY A 72 -11.80 8.41 -12.01
CA GLY A 72 -12.48 9.36 -12.90
C GLY A 72 -11.57 10.04 -13.92
N VAL A 73 -10.25 9.84 -13.88
CA VAL A 73 -9.32 10.43 -14.86
C VAL A 73 -9.44 9.70 -16.20
N ASP A 74 -9.79 10.43 -17.26
CA ASP A 74 -9.79 9.90 -18.62
C ASP A 74 -8.38 10.00 -19.22
N LYS A 75 -7.69 8.86 -19.32
CA LYS A 75 -6.33 8.77 -19.86
C LYS A 75 -6.23 9.14 -21.33
N ASN A 76 -7.32 9.07 -22.10
CA ASN A 76 -7.30 9.47 -23.51
C ASN A 76 -7.26 10.99 -23.68
N GLN A 77 -7.66 11.72 -22.65
CA GLN A 77 -7.64 13.19 -22.58
C GLN A 77 -6.51 13.68 -21.66
N LEU A 78 -5.45 12.90 -21.50
CA LEU A 78 -4.29 13.25 -20.69
C LEU A 78 -3.16 13.74 -21.61
N PRO A 79 -2.81 15.04 -21.57
CA PRO A 79 -1.64 15.55 -22.29
C PRO A 79 -0.36 14.85 -21.81
N ASP A 80 0.64 14.73 -22.69
CA ASP A 80 1.94 14.12 -22.36
C ASP A 80 2.61 14.76 -21.13
N ASP A 81 2.51 16.10 -21.01
CA ASP A 81 3.04 16.85 -19.88
C ASP A 81 2.38 16.50 -18.53
N ASP A 82 1.17 15.93 -18.56
CA ASP A 82 0.41 15.58 -17.37
C ASP A 82 0.61 14.11 -16.94
N VAL A 83 1.31 13.29 -17.75
CA VAL A 83 1.58 11.87 -17.44
C VAL A 83 2.36 11.73 -16.13
N ALA A 84 3.32 12.62 -15.88
CA ALA A 84 4.08 12.62 -14.63
C ALA A 84 3.18 12.91 -13.41
N LEU A 85 2.22 13.84 -13.54
CA LEU A 85 1.26 14.18 -12.50
C LEU A 85 0.30 13.02 -12.24
N TYR A 86 -0.14 12.34 -13.30
CA TYR A 86 -0.98 11.15 -13.19
C TYR A 86 -0.26 10.05 -12.41
N ASN A 87 0.99 9.74 -12.77
CA ASN A 87 1.75 8.68 -12.12
C ASN A 87 2.01 9.00 -10.64
N GLU A 88 2.31 10.26 -10.31
CA GLU A 88 2.46 10.67 -8.90
C GLU A 88 1.15 10.50 -8.13
N ALA A 89 0.02 10.99 -8.67
CA ALA A 89 -1.29 10.81 -8.05
C ALA A 89 -1.63 9.32 -7.86
N ALA A 90 -1.37 8.49 -8.88
CA ALA A 90 -1.60 7.06 -8.82
C ALA A 90 -0.77 6.38 -7.73
N ILE A 91 0.51 6.74 -7.56
CA ILE A 91 1.37 6.21 -6.49
C ILE A 91 0.83 6.60 -5.11
N HIS A 92 0.46 7.86 -4.90
CA HIS A 92 -0.10 8.31 -3.62
C HIS A 92 -1.41 7.57 -3.29
N THR A 93 -2.33 7.45 -4.25
CA THR A 93 -3.58 6.71 -4.04
C THR A 93 -3.32 5.22 -3.79
N ALA A 94 -2.38 4.62 -4.52
CA ALA A 94 -2.04 3.21 -4.36
C ALA A 94 -1.41 2.92 -3.00
N SER A 95 -0.56 3.81 -2.48
CA SER A 95 0.07 3.66 -1.17
C SER A 95 -0.98 3.61 -0.05
N VAL A 96 -2.11 4.31 -0.18
CA VAL A 96 -3.18 4.30 0.83
C VAL A 96 -4.38 3.40 0.48
N ARG A 97 -4.35 2.61 -0.61
CA ARG A 97 -5.57 1.92 -1.08
C ARG A 97 -6.26 1.04 -0.03
N TRP A 98 -5.50 0.48 0.91
CA TRP A 98 -6.02 -0.33 2.01
C TRP A 98 -6.87 0.46 3.00
N ALA A 99 -6.78 1.79 3.00
CA ALA A 99 -7.69 2.66 3.74
C ALA A 99 -9.14 2.50 3.27
N ALA A 100 -9.36 2.23 1.98
CA ALA A 100 -10.70 2.06 1.40
C ALA A 100 -11.29 0.66 1.63
N GLU A 101 -10.48 -0.29 2.09
CA GLU A 101 -10.95 -1.65 2.34
C GLU A 101 -11.75 -1.67 3.65
N LEU A 102 -12.97 -2.19 3.59
CA LEU A 102 -13.83 -2.31 4.75
C LEU A 102 -13.25 -3.34 5.70
N VAL A 103 -12.62 -2.88 6.79
CA VAL A 103 -12.36 -3.74 7.94
C VAL A 103 -13.69 -3.95 8.65
N PRO A 104 -14.17 -5.20 8.84
CA PRO A 104 -15.38 -5.45 9.60
C PRO A 104 -15.25 -4.81 10.99
N SER A 105 -16.10 -3.82 11.27
CA SER A 105 -16.06 -2.92 12.43
C SER A 105 -16.31 -3.60 13.79
N LEU A 106 -16.39 -4.93 13.82
CA LEU A 106 -16.72 -5.73 14.99
C LEU A 106 -15.51 -6.38 15.67
N GLN A 107 -14.29 -6.21 15.12
CA GLN A 107 -13.07 -6.76 15.71
C GLN A 107 -12.04 -5.65 15.95
N LEU A 108 -12.04 -5.16 17.19
CA LEU A 108 -10.98 -4.34 17.75
C LEU A 108 -10.15 -5.22 18.70
N PRO A 109 -8.82 -5.34 18.51
CA PRO A 109 -8.03 -4.77 17.42
C PRO A 109 -8.26 -5.49 16.07
N PRO A 110 -7.90 -4.85 14.93
CA PRO A 110 -7.87 -5.51 13.64
C PRO A 110 -7.08 -6.82 13.72
N THR A 111 -7.71 -7.90 13.29
CA THR A 111 -7.11 -9.24 13.27
C THR A 111 -7.28 -9.87 11.91
N ALA A 112 -6.21 -10.50 11.43
CA ALA A 112 -6.26 -11.39 10.27
C ALA A 112 -5.81 -12.76 10.75
N LYS A 113 -6.53 -13.83 10.39
CA LYS A 113 -6.23 -15.16 10.91
C LYS A 113 -6.47 -16.26 9.89
N THR A 114 -5.75 -17.35 10.08
CA THR A 114 -6.04 -18.66 9.48
C THR A 114 -6.42 -19.63 10.61
N ALA A 115 -6.51 -20.93 10.30
CA ALA A 115 -6.62 -21.94 11.34
C ALA A 115 -5.35 -22.08 12.20
N ALA A 116 -4.21 -21.60 11.70
CA ALA A 116 -2.89 -21.83 12.29
C ALA A 116 -2.23 -20.57 12.84
N LEU A 117 -2.49 -19.41 12.26
CA LEU A 117 -1.81 -18.16 12.61
C LEU A 117 -2.81 -17.04 12.82
N GLN A 118 -2.45 -16.09 13.69
CA GLN A 118 -3.16 -14.84 13.85
C GLN A 118 -2.18 -13.68 13.81
N LEU A 119 -2.47 -12.70 12.95
CA LEU A 119 -1.85 -11.39 12.98
C LEU A 119 -2.75 -10.44 13.76
N GLN A 120 -2.17 -9.77 14.76
CA GLN A 120 -2.86 -8.82 15.61
C GLN A 120 -2.06 -7.54 15.71
N THR A 121 -2.75 -6.40 15.62
CA THR A 121 -2.14 -5.09 15.93
C THR A 121 -2.43 -4.68 17.36
N SER A 122 -1.49 -4.02 18.01
CA SER A 122 -1.63 -3.42 19.35
C SER A 122 -0.93 -2.07 19.41
N VAL A 123 -1.30 -1.25 20.39
CA VAL A 123 -0.59 0.01 20.66
C VAL A 123 0.77 -0.31 21.31
N GLY A 124 1.83 0.30 20.80
CA GLY A 124 3.20 0.21 21.33
C GLY A 124 3.57 1.43 22.18
N ALA A 125 4.78 1.95 21.99
CA ALA A 125 5.15 3.28 22.46
C ALA A 125 4.25 4.38 21.86
N PRO A 126 4.27 5.63 22.38
CA PRO A 126 3.48 6.71 21.82
C PRO A 126 3.70 6.91 20.31
N GLY A 127 2.62 6.77 19.53
CA GLY A 127 2.66 6.87 18.06
C GLY A 127 3.13 5.60 17.34
N GLU A 128 3.38 4.51 18.07
CA GLU A 128 3.84 3.24 17.55
C GLU A 128 2.69 2.21 17.49
N THR A 129 2.63 1.45 16.40
CA THR A 129 1.77 0.28 16.26
C THR A 129 2.63 -0.97 16.23
N CYS A 130 2.36 -1.90 17.14
CA CYS A 130 2.99 -3.21 17.18
C CYS A 130 2.17 -4.25 16.43
N VAL A 131 2.84 -5.08 15.64
CA VAL A 131 2.29 -6.24 14.95
C VAL A 131 2.82 -7.49 15.63
N SER A 132 1.92 -8.33 16.10
CA SER A 132 2.21 -9.61 16.73
C SER A 132 1.68 -10.75 15.87
N LEU A 133 2.52 -11.76 15.63
CA LEU A 133 2.15 -13.01 14.99
C LEU A 133 2.03 -14.11 16.06
N LEU A 134 0.85 -14.70 16.19
CA LEU A 134 0.54 -15.71 17.20
C LEU A 134 0.32 -17.08 16.54
N ASP A 135 0.81 -18.14 17.19
CA ASP A 135 0.50 -19.53 16.80
C ASP A 135 -0.85 -19.95 17.37
N LEU A 136 -1.84 -20.22 16.53
CA LEU A 136 -3.15 -20.68 16.98
C LEU A 136 -3.24 -22.20 17.20
N LYS A 137 -2.23 -22.97 16.78
CA LYS A 137 -2.19 -24.43 16.97
C LYS A 137 -1.78 -24.82 18.38
N ALA A 138 -0.88 -24.05 18.99
CA ALA A 138 -0.43 -24.29 20.36
C ALA A 138 -1.47 -23.79 21.37
N LYS A 139 -1.63 -24.54 22.48
CA LYS A 139 -2.65 -24.28 23.51
C LYS A 139 -2.56 -22.88 24.11
N ASP A 140 -1.34 -22.42 24.39
CA ASP A 140 -1.06 -21.12 25.03
C ASP A 140 -0.92 -19.97 24.03
N LYS A 141 -1.10 -20.26 22.74
CA LYS A 141 -1.00 -19.32 21.63
C LYS A 141 0.22 -18.38 21.70
N PRO A 142 1.44 -18.92 21.77
CA PRO A 142 2.64 -18.12 21.96
C PRO A 142 2.79 -17.11 20.83
N GLU A 143 3.36 -15.95 21.18
CA GLU A 143 3.80 -14.95 20.21
C GLU A 143 5.07 -15.48 19.52
N LEU A 144 4.95 -15.74 18.22
CA LEU A 144 6.04 -16.21 17.37
C LEU A 144 7.01 -15.07 17.04
N LEU A 145 6.47 -13.86 16.92
CA LEU A 145 7.19 -12.69 16.46
C LEU A 145 6.42 -11.42 16.82
N LYS A 146 7.15 -10.37 17.17
CA LYS A 146 6.60 -9.02 17.36
C LYS A 146 7.51 -7.99 16.70
N ARG A 147 6.92 -7.07 15.94
CA ARG A 147 7.61 -5.92 15.37
C ARG A 147 6.73 -4.69 15.48
N CYS A 148 7.32 -3.58 15.92
CA CYS A 148 6.62 -2.32 16.07
C CYS A 148 7.13 -1.28 15.06
N SER A 149 6.27 -0.32 14.70
CA SER A 149 6.59 0.73 13.73
C SER A 149 5.79 2.01 14.01
N TYR A 150 6.37 3.15 13.66
CA TYR A 150 5.71 4.46 13.65
C TYR A 150 4.92 4.74 12.37
N GLY A 151 4.97 3.81 11.40
CA GLY A 151 4.18 3.86 10.17
C GLY A 151 2.74 3.38 10.38
N VAL A 152 1.89 3.60 9.38
CA VAL A 152 0.54 3.04 9.33
C VAL A 152 0.62 1.56 8.98
N VAL A 153 0.12 0.70 9.86
CA VAL A 153 -0.04 -0.73 9.57
C VAL A 153 -1.40 -0.98 8.94
N TRP A 154 -1.42 -1.38 7.67
CA TRP A 154 -2.66 -1.69 6.96
C TRP A 154 -3.08 -3.14 7.21
N ALA A 155 -3.68 -3.44 8.37
CA ALA A 155 -4.03 -4.82 8.76
C ALA A 155 -4.90 -5.57 7.74
N ALA A 156 -5.77 -4.86 7.00
CA ALA A 156 -6.58 -5.42 5.92
C ALA A 156 -5.77 -6.02 4.76
N SER A 157 -4.48 -5.67 4.66
CA SER A 157 -3.56 -6.18 3.64
C SER A 157 -2.95 -7.54 3.96
N ALA A 158 -3.13 -8.05 5.18
CA ALA A 158 -2.51 -9.28 5.63
C ALA A 158 -2.90 -10.45 4.73
N SER A 159 -1.90 -11.11 4.14
CA SER A 159 -2.08 -12.30 3.32
C SER A 159 -1.19 -13.42 3.85
N PHE A 160 -1.79 -14.56 4.21
CA PHE A 160 -1.08 -15.74 4.67
C PHE A 160 -0.85 -16.69 3.49
N ASN A 161 0.32 -17.35 3.45
CA ASN A 161 0.53 -18.43 2.50
C ASN A 161 -0.21 -19.71 2.94
N ALA A 162 -0.43 -20.63 2.00
CA ALA A 162 -1.21 -21.84 2.26
C ALA A 162 -0.59 -22.76 3.33
N SER A 163 0.75 -22.77 3.45
CA SER A 163 1.47 -23.56 4.46
C SER A 163 1.49 -22.94 5.85
N ASN A 164 1.00 -21.71 6.02
CA ASN A 164 1.08 -20.94 7.27
C ASN A 164 2.53 -20.79 7.76
N THR A 165 3.44 -20.50 6.85
CA THR A 165 4.86 -20.25 7.11
C THR A 165 5.31 -18.86 6.68
N ALA A 166 4.43 -18.08 6.05
CA ALA A 166 4.69 -16.70 5.68
C ALA A 166 3.41 -15.85 5.68
N VAL A 167 3.59 -14.56 5.99
CA VAL A 167 2.56 -13.52 5.96
C VAL A 167 3.13 -12.27 5.32
N ALA A 168 2.40 -11.72 4.35
CA ALA A 168 2.71 -10.45 3.71
C ALA A 168 1.80 -9.37 4.30
N LEU A 169 2.35 -8.20 4.65
CA LEU A 169 1.63 -7.09 5.27
C LEU A 169 2.14 -5.76 4.76
N ALA A 170 1.24 -4.90 4.29
CA ALA A 170 1.58 -3.56 3.83
C ALA A 170 1.70 -2.59 5.01
N VAL A 171 2.83 -1.88 5.08
CA VAL A 171 3.11 -0.88 6.11
C VAL A 171 3.54 0.41 5.43
N GLN A 172 3.00 1.54 5.87
CA GLN A 172 3.23 2.84 5.24
C GLN A 172 3.92 3.79 6.22
N PRO A 173 5.27 3.84 6.23
CA PRO A 173 6.03 4.80 7.02
C PRO A 173 5.73 6.25 6.69
N LEU A 174 5.62 6.61 5.40
CA LEU A 174 5.47 8.00 4.94
C LEU A 174 4.30 8.15 3.95
N ASP A 175 3.80 9.38 3.83
CA ASP A 175 2.81 9.73 2.80
C ASP A 175 3.39 9.49 1.40
N GLY A 176 2.66 8.77 0.55
CA GLY A 176 3.14 8.35 -0.79
C GLY A 176 4.22 7.27 -0.79
N TRP A 177 4.58 6.69 0.36
CA TRP A 177 5.62 5.68 0.48
C TRP A 177 5.16 4.46 1.29
N ARG A 178 5.04 3.28 0.67
CA ARG A 178 4.59 2.04 1.35
C ARG A 178 5.52 0.85 1.11
N GLU A 179 5.97 0.23 2.18
CA GLU A 179 6.75 -1.02 2.15
C GLU A 179 5.87 -2.26 2.32
N LEU A 180 6.44 -3.40 1.98
CA LEU A 180 5.85 -4.71 2.23
C LEU A 180 6.69 -5.42 3.29
N TRP A 181 6.08 -5.72 4.43
CA TRP A 181 6.65 -6.61 5.44
C TRP A 181 6.37 -8.05 5.05
N LEU A 182 7.41 -8.88 5.06
CA LEU A 182 7.33 -10.33 4.93
C LEU A 182 7.72 -10.95 6.28
N MET A 183 6.73 -11.44 7.01
CA MET A 183 6.97 -12.26 8.20
C MET A 183 7.02 -13.71 7.74
N HIS A 184 8.15 -14.41 7.92
CA HIS A 184 8.24 -15.79 7.48
C HIS A 184 9.12 -16.65 8.39
N GLN A 185 8.90 -17.96 8.32
CA GLN A 185 9.66 -18.94 9.06
C GLN A 185 10.97 -19.26 8.33
N THR A 186 12.07 -19.27 9.08
CA THR A 186 13.41 -19.72 8.67
C THR A 186 13.85 -20.92 9.51
N SER A 187 15.05 -21.45 9.26
CA SER A 187 15.66 -22.46 10.13
C SER A 187 15.88 -21.98 11.58
N ASN A 188 16.01 -20.67 11.78
CA ASN A 188 16.32 -20.04 13.07
C ASN A 188 15.08 -19.47 13.77
N GLY A 189 13.88 -19.69 13.21
CA GLY A 189 12.62 -19.15 13.72
C GLY A 189 11.98 -18.13 12.78
N TRP A 190 10.98 -17.41 13.29
CA TRP A 190 10.28 -16.39 12.54
C TRP A 190 11.08 -15.09 12.45
N VAL A 191 11.13 -14.49 11.26
CA VAL A 191 11.79 -13.22 11.00
C VAL A 191 10.85 -12.25 10.30
N VAL A 192 11.18 -10.95 10.32
CA VAL A 192 10.51 -9.94 9.48
C VAL A 192 11.53 -9.30 8.56
N ASP A 193 11.36 -9.52 7.27
CA ASP A 193 12.05 -8.74 6.24
C ASP A 193 11.15 -7.63 5.71
N VAL A 194 11.78 -6.53 5.32
CA VAL A 194 11.09 -5.32 4.85
C VAL A 194 11.50 -5.03 3.43
N LEU A 195 10.53 -5.07 2.52
CA LEU A 195 10.73 -4.80 1.11
C LEU A 195 10.33 -3.35 0.77
N PRO A 196 11.29 -2.48 0.42
CA PRO A 196 11.01 -1.09 0.06
C PRO A 196 10.42 -0.98 -1.37
N PRO A 197 9.81 0.17 -1.71
CA PRO A 197 9.29 0.43 -3.06
C PRO A 197 10.32 0.31 -4.20
N ALA A 198 11.59 0.56 -3.91
CA ALA A 198 12.69 0.44 -4.84
C ALA A 198 13.98 0.07 -4.10
N ALA A 199 14.97 -0.49 -4.81
CA ALA A 199 16.28 -0.81 -4.25
C ALA A 199 17.11 0.44 -3.92
N SER A 200 16.92 1.52 -4.67
CA SER A 200 17.45 2.86 -4.40
C SER A 200 16.38 3.73 -3.71
N GLU A 201 16.78 4.77 -2.99
CA GLU A 201 15.87 5.68 -2.30
C GLU A 201 14.87 6.34 -3.28
N PRO A 202 13.58 5.99 -3.23
CA PRO A 202 12.58 6.59 -4.09
C PRO A 202 11.97 7.83 -3.43
N ASP A 203 11.56 8.81 -4.24
CA ASP A 203 10.85 10.00 -3.76
C ASP A 203 9.46 9.62 -3.21
N VAL A 204 8.75 8.82 -3.99
CA VAL A 204 7.45 8.21 -3.68
C VAL A 204 7.44 6.81 -4.27
N GLY A 205 6.67 5.90 -3.67
CA GLY A 205 6.49 4.57 -4.23
C GLY A 205 5.81 3.59 -3.30
N TYR A 206 5.44 2.44 -3.81
CA TYR A 206 4.98 1.33 -2.99
C TYR A 206 5.51 -0.01 -3.49
N ALA A 207 5.71 -0.93 -2.54
CA ALA A 207 5.76 -2.36 -2.79
C ALA A 207 4.41 -2.98 -2.38
N GLU A 208 3.89 -3.87 -3.21
CA GLU A 208 2.58 -4.48 -3.02
C GLU A 208 2.65 -5.99 -3.25
N PHE A 209 2.15 -6.74 -2.28
CA PHE A 209 1.95 -8.18 -2.42
C PHE A 209 0.91 -8.48 -3.50
N ALA A 210 1.30 -9.31 -4.48
CA ALA A 210 0.44 -9.74 -5.57
C ALA A 210 0.03 -11.22 -5.48
N GLY A 211 0.82 -12.07 -4.84
CA GLY A 211 0.49 -13.48 -4.66
C GLY A 211 1.61 -14.39 -4.17
N TRP A 212 1.23 -15.61 -3.83
CA TRP A 212 2.15 -16.69 -3.44
C TRP A 212 2.31 -17.67 -4.60
N VAL A 213 3.53 -18.15 -4.86
CA VAL A 213 3.74 -19.23 -5.83
C VAL A 213 3.64 -20.57 -5.09
N PRO A 214 2.63 -21.42 -5.36
CA PRO A 214 2.39 -22.64 -4.59
C PRO A 214 3.57 -23.60 -4.57
N ALA A 215 3.79 -24.26 -3.43
CA ALA A 215 4.85 -25.25 -3.22
C ALA A 215 6.29 -24.75 -3.54
N THR A 216 6.52 -23.43 -3.44
CA THR A 216 7.83 -22.82 -3.60
C THR A 216 8.08 -21.79 -2.50
N ASN A 217 9.32 -21.31 -2.38
CA ASN A 217 9.69 -20.19 -1.51
C ASN A 217 9.60 -18.83 -2.22
N LYS A 218 8.64 -18.65 -3.14
CA LYS A 218 8.54 -17.44 -3.97
C LYS A 218 7.25 -16.67 -3.72
N LEU A 219 7.37 -15.35 -3.76
CA LEU A 219 6.25 -14.42 -3.74
C LEU A 219 6.24 -13.53 -4.98
N LEU A 220 5.07 -13.00 -5.29
CA LEU A 220 4.85 -12.04 -6.36
C LEU A 220 4.68 -10.65 -5.77
N VAL A 221 5.39 -9.66 -6.32
CA VAL A 221 5.32 -8.27 -5.87
C VAL A 221 5.14 -7.33 -7.06
N ALA A 222 4.21 -6.39 -6.94
CA ALA A 222 4.15 -5.24 -7.82
C ALA A 222 4.83 -4.05 -7.14
N ARG A 223 5.71 -3.34 -7.85
CA ARG A 223 6.29 -2.09 -7.37
C ARG A 223 6.02 -0.96 -8.34
N GLU A 224 5.74 0.20 -7.79
CA GLU A 224 5.81 1.46 -8.52
C GLU A 224 6.55 2.49 -7.67
N ALA A 225 7.48 3.20 -8.30
CA ALA A 225 8.24 4.22 -7.61
C ALA A 225 8.71 5.31 -8.58
N ARG A 226 8.89 6.52 -8.05
CA ARG A 226 9.68 7.55 -8.71
C ARG A 226 11.09 7.53 -8.14
N VAL A 227 12.06 7.26 -9.00
CA VAL A 227 13.50 7.19 -8.66
C VAL A 227 14.23 8.11 -9.61
N GLU A 228 14.97 9.09 -9.07
CA GLU A 228 15.73 10.06 -9.86
C GLU A 228 14.86 10.76 -10.93
N GLY A 229 13.63 11.13 -10.54
CA GLY A 229 12.65 11.77 -11.43
C GLY A 229 11.99 10.85 -12.46
N ARG A 230 12.35 9.56 -12.51
CA ARG A 230 11.76 8.58 -13.44
C ARG A 230 10.80 7.65 -12.73
N PHE A 231 9.61 7.50 -13.30
CA PHE A 231 8.65 6.50 -12.85
C PHE A 231 9.06 5.12 -13.36
N LYS A 232 9.08 4.15 -12.45
CA LYS A 232 9.32 2.74 -12.75
C LYS A 232 8.16 1.94 -12.19
N ARG A 233 7.68 0.99 -12.99
CA ARG A 233 6.71 -0.02 -12.61
C ARG A 233 7.31 -1.39 -12.91
N SER A 234 7.24 -2.29 -11.95
CA SER A 234 7.74 -3.66 -12.11
C SER A 234 6.78 -4.67 -11.48
N PHE A 235 6.67 -5.81 -12.12
CA PHE A 235 5.97 -7.00 -11.64
C PHE A 235 7.01 -8.10 -11.48
N GLU A 236 7.23 -8.53 -10.25
CA GLU A 236 8.44 -9.23 -9.84
C GLU A 236 8.10 -10.57 -9.17
N VAL A 237 8.96 -11.56 -9.39
CA VAL A 237 9.01 -12.82 -8.64
C VAL A 237 10.22 -12.72 -7.71
N LEU A 238 9.98 -12.80 -6.41
CA LEU A 238 11.02 -12.70 -5.39
C LEU A 238 11.20 -14.04 -4.69
N ASN A 239 12.44 -14.32 -4.33
CA ASN A 239 12.78 -15.35 -3.35
C ASN A 239 12.47 -14.83 -1.93
N MET A 240 11.71 -15.59 -1.13
CA MET A 240 11.28 -15.16 0.21
C MET A 240 12.44 -15.03 1.19
N ASP A 241 13.46 -15.88 1.11
CA ASP A 241 14.54 -15.95 2.10
C ASP A 241 15.60 -14.85 1.92
N SER A 242 15.74 -14.32 0.69
CA SER A 242 16.75 -13.31 0.35
C SER A 242 16.16 -11.99 -0.16
N LEU A 243 14.85 -11.96 -0.42
CA LEU A 243 14.16 -10.88 -1.15
C LEU A 243 14.76 -10.54 -2.53
N ALA A 244 15.61 -11.42 -3.08
CA ALA A 244 16.19 -11.23 -4.39
C ALA A 244 15.12 -11.34 -5.48
N VAL A 245 15.14 -10.39 -6.42
CA VAL A 245 14.30 -10.42 -7.62
C VAL A 245 14.87 -11.44 -8.59
N GLU A 246 14.14 -12.53 -8.83
CA GLU A 246 14.57 -13.58 -9.74
C GLU A 246 14.20 -13.27 -11.20
N VAL A 247 12.98 -12.75 -11.40
CA VAL A 247 12.44 -12.37 -12.72
C VAL A 247 11.52 -11.19 -12.54
N TRP A 248 11.54 -10.25 -13.48
CA TRP A 248 10.61 -9.12 -13.50
C TRP A 248 10.26 -8.68 -14.92
N ALA A 249 9.16 -7.93 -15.05
CA ALA A 249 8.81 -7.20 -16.25
C ALA A 249 7.99 -5.95 -15.93
N ASP A 250 7.76 -5.10 -16.92
CA ASP A 250 6.91 -3.90 -16.86
C ASP A 250 5.41 -4.20 -16.94
N ARG A 251 5.05 -5.44 -17.27
CA ARG A 251 3.67 -5.94 -17.38
C ARG A 251 3.53 -7.31 -16.71
N PRO A 252 2.43 -7.57 -16.00
CA PRO A 252 2.27 -8.83 -15.25
C PRO A 252 2.23 -10.05 -16.18
N GLY A 253 1.67 -9.90 -17.39
CA GLY A 253 1.56 -10.98 -18.38
C GLY A 253 2.89 -11.43 -18.99
N ALA A 254 3.95 -10.62 -18.87
CA ALA A 254 5.27 -10.95 -19.38
C ALA A 254 6.09 -11.85 -18.43
N VAL A 255 5.63 -12.03 -17.19
CA VAL A 255 6.24 -12.95 -16.22
C VAL A 255 5.30 -14.12 -15.98
N ASN A 256 5.66 -15.31 -16.47
CA ASN A 256 4.78 -16.49 -16.47
C ASN A 256 4.24 -16.85 -15.07
N LEU A 257 5.10 -16.86 -14.05
CA LEU A 257 4.67 -17.13 -12.67
C LEU A 257 3.72 -16.06 -12.14
N PHE A 258 3.96 -14.80 -12.50
CA PHE A 258 3.13 -13.67 -12.06
C PHE A 258 1.73 -13.76 -12.69
N ALA A 259 1.67 -13.94 -14.01
CA ALA A 259 0.42 -14.09 -14.74
C ALA A 259 -0.45 -15.24 -14.21
N LYS A 260 0.19 -16.35 -13.82
CA LYS A 260 -0.47 -17.57 -13.34
C LYS A 260 -0.93 -17.48 -11.88
N TRP A 261 -0.16 -16.85 -11.00
CA TRP A 261 -0.35 -16.97 -9.54
C TRP A 261 -0.70 -15.67 -8.82
N GLN A 262 -0.88 -14.56 -9.54
CA GLN A 262 -1.49 -13.36 -8.96
C GLN A 262 -2.84 -13.68 -8.31
N THR A 263 -3.08 -13.14 -7.12
CA THR A 263 -4.31 -13.41 -6.39
C THR A 263 -5.50 -12.71 -7.04
N PRO A 264 -6.72 -13.29 -6.96
CA PRO A 264 -7.93 -12.63 -7.42
C PRO A 264 -8.19 -11.29 -6.72
N GLN A 265 -7.86 -11.20 -5.43
CA GLN A 265 -7.97 -9.96 -4.66
C GLN A 265 -7.07 -8.87 -5.26
N TRP A 266 -5.77 -9.16 -5.45
CA TRP A 266 -4.84 -8.21 -6.03
C TRP A 266 -5.29 -7.76 -7.42
N LYS A 267 -5.65 -8.69 -8.31
CA LYS A 267 -6.09 -8.36 -9.68
C LYS A 267 -7.33 -7.46 -9.70
N ARG A 268 -8.22 -7.58 -8.71
CA ARG A 268 -9.45 -6.79 -8.61
C ARG A 268 -9.20 -5.38 -8.10
N SER A 269 -8.32 -5.20 -7.12
CA SER A 269 -8.20 -3.94 -6.37
C SER A 269 -6.91 -3.17 -6.59
N THR A 270 -5.88 -3.77 -7.20
CA THR A 270 -4.62 -3.07 -7.49
C THR A 270 -4.84 -1.88 -8.43
N LEU A 271 -4.08 -0.81 -8.19
CA LEU A 271 -4.03 0.35 -9.08
C LEU A 271 -2.91 0.22 -10.13
N SER A 272 -1.99 -0.75 -9.98
CA SER A 272 -0.87 -0.94 -10.91
C SER A 272 -1.29 -1.47 -12.29
N LEU A 273 -2.52 -1.95 -12.40
CA LEU A 273 -3.12 -2.41 -13.67
C LEU A 273 -4.01 -1.35 -14.31
N ARG A 274 -4.23 -0.22 -13.64
CA ARG A 274 -5.12 0.84 -14.14
C ARG A 274 -4.39 1.77 -15.06
#